data_AF-A0AAA9TL30-F1
#
_entry.id   AF-A0AAA9TL30-F1
#
_cell.length_a   1.000
_cell.length_b   1.000
_cell.length_c   1.000
_cell.angle_alpha   90.00
_cell.angle_beta   90.00
_cell.angle_gamma   90.00
#
_symmetry.space_group_name_H-M   'P 1'
#
loop_
_entity.id
_entity.type
_entity.pdbx_description
1 polymer ?
#
loop_
_entity_poly.entity_id
_entity_poly.type
_entity_poly.pdbx_seq_one_letter_code
_entity_poly.pdbx_strand_id
1 'polypeptide(L)'
;MSSTESSSRTADKSPRQQVDRLLVGLRWRRLEEPLGFIKVLQWLFAIFAFGSCGSYSGETGATVRCNNEAKDVSAIIVSFGYPFRLNRVQYEMPLCDDESTSKTMHLMGDFSAPAEFFVTLGIFSFFYTIAALVIYLRFHKLYTENRRFPLVDFCVTVSFTFFWLVAAAAWGKGLTDVKGATRPSSLTAAMSVCHGEEAVCSAGATPSMGLANISVLFGFINFFLWAGNCWFVFKETPWHGQGQDQGQGTSPESAAEQGAVEKQP
;
A
#
# COMPACT_ATOMS: atom_id res chain seq x y z
N MET A 1 58.38 2.20 42.93
CA MET A 1 58.29 2.16 41.45
C MET A 1 57.45 0.94 41.10
N SER A 2 56.17 1.13 40.80
CA SER A 2 55.26 0.04 40.41
C SER A 2 54.75 0.32 39.01
N SER A 3 54.83 -0.72 38.19
CA SER A 3 54.71 -0.77 36.75
C SER A 3 53.34 -0.33 36.21
N THR A 4 53.40 0.35 35.07
CA THR A 4 52.30 0.67 34.17
C THR A 4 51.99 -0.54 33.30
N GLU A 5 50.74 -1.03 33.26
CA GLU A 5 50.24 -1.81 32.12
C GLU A 5 48.73 -1.61 31.89
N SER A 6 48.43 -0.97 30.76
CA SER A 6 47.37 -1.26 29.78
C SER A 6 46.03 -1.87 30.25
N SER A 7 44.95 -1.13 30.00
CA SER A 7 43.75 -1.73 29.39
C SER A 7 42.97 -0.69 28.58
N SER A 8 43.22 -0.66 27.28
CA SER A 8 42.39 0.00 26.28
C SER A 8 41.04 -0.72 26.18
N ARG A 9 40.06 -0.28 26.97
CA ARG A 9 38.66 -0.67 26.76
C ARG A 9 38.08 0.12 25.60
N THR A 10 37.96 -0.54 24.45
CA THR A 10 37.04 -0.17 23.37
C THR A 10 35.67 0.13 23.99
N ALA A 11 35.32 1.41 24.05
CA ALA A 11 34.03 1.88 24.53
C ALA A 11 32.95 1.36 23.59
N ASP A 12 32.19 0.39 24.11
CA ASP A 12 30.92 -0.09 23.56
C ASP A 12 29.98 1.11 23.40
N LYS A 13 29.88 1.64 22.17
CA LYS A 13 28.96 2.74 21.86
C LYS A 13 27.55 2.17 21.95
N SER A 14 26.82 2.56 22.99
CA SER A 14 25.44 2.12 23.15
C SER A 14 24.62 2.49 21.90
N PRO A 15 23.74 1.59 21.41
CA PRO A 15 22.93 1.84 20.22
C PRO A 15 22.13 3.15 20.34
N ARG A 16 21.74 3.53 21.57
CA ARG A 16 21.03 4.78 21.87
C ARG A 16 21.85 6.02 21.53
N GLN A 17 23.12 6.10 21.92
CA GLN A 17 23.95 7.27 21.61
C GLN A 17 24.21 7.46 20.11
N GLN A 18 24.25 6.37 19.35
CA GLN A 18 24.42 6.41 17.90
C GLN A 18 23.13 6.82 17.19
N VAL A 19 21.98 6.32 17.66
CA VAL A 19 20.65 6.77 17.21
C VAL A 19 20.43 8.24 17.55
N ASP A 20 20.78 8.67 18.76
CA ASP A 20 20.67 10.07 19.16
C ASP A 20 21.54 10.99 18.30
N ARG A 21 22.77 10.58 17.95
CA ARG A 21 23.60 11.33 16.98
C ARG A 21 23.05 11.32 15.56
N LEU A 22 22.37 10.25 15.15
CA LEU A 22 21.69 10.19 13.85
C LEU A 22 20.46 11.11 13.82
N LEU A 23 19.69 11.17 14.92
CA LEU A 23 18.50 11.99 15.06
C LEU A 23 18.82 13.49 15.24
N VAL A 24 19.92 13.84 15.92
CA VAL A 24 20.38 15.23 16.09
C VAL A 24 20.84 15.86 14.76
N GLY A 25 21.20 15.03 13.77
CA GLY A 25 21.54 15.48 12.42
C GLY A 25 20.34 15.70 11.48
N LEU A 26 19.12 15.37 11.91
CA LEU A 26 17.90 15.52 11.10
C LEU A 26 17.27 16.90 11.35
N ARG A 27 17.10 17.70 10.30
CA ARG A 27 16.40 18.99 10.39
C ARG A 27 14.88 18.76 10.33
N TRP A 28 14.26 18.46 11.47
CA TRP A 28 12.83 18.15 11.60
C TRP A 28 11.88 19.20 11.01
N ARG A 29 12.28 20.48 10.98
CA ARG A 29 11.58 21.57 10.27
C ARG A 29 11.26 21.26 8.80
N ARG A 30 11.97 20.32 8.16
CA ARG A 30 11.70 19.93 6.77
C ARG A 30 10.65 18.84 6.59
N LEU A 31 10.17 18.24 7.68
CA LEU A 31 8.93 17.45 7.62
C LEU A 31 7.68 18.34 7.51
N GLU A 32 7.81 19.63 7.88
CA GLU A 32 6.74 20.63 7.73
C GLU A 32 6.64 21.16 6.29
N GLU A 33 7.62 20.85 5.43
CA GLU A 33 7.55 21.13 4.00
C GLU A 33 6.60 20.13 3.33
N PRO A 34 5.82 20.56 2.31
CA PRO A 34 4.79 19.73 1.69
C PRO A 34 5.33 18.41 1.12
N LEU A 35 6.56 18.40 0.56
CA LEU A 35 7.23 17.20 0.07
C LEU A 35 7.65 16.22 1.18
N GLY A 36 8.06 16.72 2.34
CA GLY A 36 8.42 15.89 3.48
C GLY A 36 7.18 15.23 4.09
N PHE A 37 6.13 16.02 4.29
CA PHE A 37 4.87 15.57 4.85
C PHE A 37 4.18 14.50 3.98
N ILE A 38 4.13 14.70 2.65
CA ILE A 38 3.48 13.74 1.76
C ILE A 38 4.20 12.38 1.75
N LYS A 39 5.54 12.35 1.85
CA LYS A 39 6.31 11.08 1.92
C LYS A 39 6.02 10.31 3.23
N VAL A 40 5.80 11.00 4.34
CA VAL A 40 5.38 10.38 5.61
C VAL A 40 3.97 9.78 5.49
N LEU A 41 3.04 10.50 4.85
CA LEU A 41 1.71 9.97 4.58
C LEU A 41 1.75 8.74 3.66
N GLN A 42 2.49 8.80 2.55
CA GLN A 42 2.66 7.66 1.63
C GLN A 42 3.21 6.43 2.36
N TRP A 43 4.18 6.62 3.25
CA TRP A 43 4.72 5.57 4.09
C TRP A 43 3.66 4.95 5.01
N LEU A 44 2.89 5.79 5.71
CA LEU A 44 1.84 5.34 6.63
C LEU A 44 0.72 4.58 5.90
N PHE A 45 0.20 5.14 4.81
CA PHE A 45 -0.88 4.53 4.06
C PHE A 45 -0.44 3.28 3.28
N ALA A 46 0.83 3.18 2.88
CA ALA A 46 1.37 1.94 2.34
C ALA A 46 1.26 0.80 3.38
N ILE A 47 1.65 1.04 4.64
CA ILE A 47 1.54 0.05 5.73
C ILE A 47 0.11 -0.41 5.92
N PHE A 48 -0.83 0.54 5.99
CA PHE A 48 -2.23 0.17 6.15
C PHE A 48 -2.78 -0.59 4.94
N ALA A 49 -2.40 -0.21 3.71
CA ALA A 49 -2.79 -0.92 2.50
C ALA A 49 -2.31 -2.38 2.50
N PHE A 50 -0.98 -2.60 2.51
CA PHE A 50 -0.46 -3.97 2.43
C PHE A 50 -0.72 -4.77 3.71
N GLY A 51 -0.75 -4.12 4.87
CA GLY A 51 -1.03 -4.77 6.15
C GLY A 51 -2.47 -5.24 6.27
N SER A 52 -3.45 -4.42 5.87
CA SER A 52 -4.86 -4.83 5.87
C SER A 52 -5.15 -5.93 4.84
N CYS A 53 -4.49 -5.93 3.69
CA CYS A 53 -4.64 -7.01 2.69
C CYS A 53 -3.93 -8.30 3.13
N GLY A 54 -2.65 -8.19 3.53
CA GLY A 54 -1.83 -9.35 3.91
C GLY A 54 -2.26 -10.04 5.21
N SER A 55 -2.88 -9.32 6.13
CA SER A 55 -3.41 -9.88 7.40
C SER A 55 -4.86 -10.34 7.30
N TYR A 56 -5.50 -10.28 6.13
CA TYR A 56 -6.90 -10.63 6.00
C TYR A 56 -7.12 -12.14 6.09
N SER A 57 -8.02 -12.54 6.99
CA SER A 57 -8.64 -13.87 7.05
C SER A 57 -10.15 -13.70 7.22
N GLY A 58 -10.92 -14.55 6.55
CA GLY A 58 -12.37 -14.57 6.59
C GLY A 58 -12.88 -16.00 6.63
N GLU A 59 -14.05 -16.19 7.24
CA GLU A 59 -14.73 -17.47 7.31
C GLU A 59 -16.06 -17.38 6.57
N THR A 60 -16.32 -18.33 5.68
CA THR A 60 -17.60 -18.48 5.01
C THR A 60 -18.16 -19.86 5.33
N GLY A 61 -19.47 -19.97 5.47
CA GLY A 61 -20.08 -21.27 5.70
C GLY A 61 -21.46 -21.43 5.07
N ALA A 62 -21.88 -22.68 4.98
CA ALA A 62 -23.22 -23.10 4.57
C ALA A 62 -23.70 -24.22 5.50
N THR A 63 -25.01 -24.33 5.65
CA THR A 63 -25.63 -25.43 6.41
C THR A 63 -26.42 -26.32 5.47
N VAL A 64 -26.25 -27.62 5.62
CA VAL A 64 -26.99 -28.65 4.86
C VAL A 64 -27.90 -29.38 5.83
N ARG A 65 -29.16 -29.55 5.46
CA ARG A 65 -30.13 -30.36 6.20
C ARG A 65 -30.66 -31.45 5.27
N CYS A 66 -30.33 -32.71 5.55
CA CYS A 66 -30.86 -33.85 4.82
C CYS A 66 -32.30 -34.16 5.28
N ASN A 67 -33.17 -34.59 4.36
CA ASN A 67 -34.57 -34.88 4.68
C ASN A 67 -34.76 -36.22 5.42
N ASN A 68 -33.81 -37.16 5.26
CA ASN A 68 -33.89 -38.52 5.80
C ASN A 68 -33.58 -38.58 7.31
N GLU A 69 -32.84 -37.63 7.86
CA GLU A 69 -32.50 -37.58 9.28
C GLU A 69 -32.85 -36.22 9.88
N ALA A 70 -33.86 -36.18 10.75
CA ALA A 70 -34.35 -34.95 11.38
C ALA A 70 -33.35 -34.26 12.34
N LYS A 71 -32.12 -34.78 12.53
CA LYS A 71 -31.21 -34.38 13.61
C LYS A 71 -29.88 -33.75 13.23
N ASP A 72 -29.28 -34.01 12.08
CA ASP A 72 -27.93 -33.49 11.81
C ASP A 72 -27.94 -32.38 10.75
N VAL A 73 -28.03 -31.14 11.23
CA VAL A 73 -27.66 -29.97 10.42
C VAL A 73 -26.15 -29.94 10.34
N SER A 74 -25.58 -30.32 9.20
CA SER A 74 -24.15 -30.25 8.97
C SER A 74 -23.76 -28.81 8.60
N ALA A 75 -23.02 -28.15 9.49
CA ALA A 75 -22.45 -26.83 9.23
C ALA A 75 -21.05 -26.98 8.60
N ILE A 76 -20.87 -26.44 7.41
CA ILE A 76 -19.58 -26.38 6.73
C ILE A 76 -19.03 -24.99 6.95
N ILE A 77 -17.88 -24.88 7.62
CA ILE A 77 -17.18 -23.63 7.84
C ILE A 77 -15.85 -23.71 7.10
N VAL A 78 -15.60 -22.72 6.24
CA VAL A 78 -14.44 -22.66 5.37
C VAL A 78 -13.71 -21.35 5.61
N SER A 79 -12.46 -21.46 6.09
CA SER A 79 -11.58 -20.32 6.32
C SER A 79 -10.73 -20.05 5.08
N PHE A 80 -10.63 -18.79 4.68
CA PHE A 80 -9.78 -18.33 3.58
C PHE A 80 -9.10 -17.01 3.94
N GLY A 81 -7.94 -16.74 3.37
CA GLY A 81 -7.18 -15.52 3.63
C GLY A 81 -6.17 -15.24 2.53
N TYR A 82 -5.29 -14.26 2.73
CA TYR A 82 -4.17 -13.99 1.81
C TYR A 82 -3.29 -15.25 1.64
N PRO A 83 -2.90 -15.66 0.41
CA PRO A 83 -3.01 -14.94 -0.87
C PRO A 83 -4.27 -15.32 -1.69
N PHE A 84 -5.43 -15.51 -1.09
CA PHE A 84 -6.74 -15.70 -1.76
C PHE A 84 -6.76 -16.83 -2.81
N ARG A 85 -6.04 -17.93 -2.53
CA ARG A 85 -6.03 -19.15 -3.36
C ARG A 85 -7.21 -20.04 -3.01
N LEU A 86 -8.43 -19.62 -3.39
CA LEU A 86 -9.66 -20.33 -3.09
C LEU A 86 -9.62 -21.79 -3.61
N ASN A 87 -9.03 -22.03 -4.77
CA ASN A 87 -8.87 -23.38 -5.35
C ASN A 87 -8.09 -24.38 -4.45
N ARG A 88 -7.33 -23.92 -3.47
CA ARG A 88 -6.60 -24.81 -2.54
C ARG A 88 -7.33 -25.05 -1.23
N VAL A 89 -8.39 -24.30 -0.96
CA VAL A 89 -9.18 -24.43 0.26
C VAL A 89 -10.18 -25.58 0.05
N GLN A 90 -9.91 -26.67 0.76
CA GLN A 90 -10.75 -27.87 0.76
C GLN A 90 -11.86 -27.71 1.78
N TYR A 91 -13.06 -28.13 1.41
CA TYR A 91 -14.17 -28.30 2.34
C TYR A 91 -14.79 -29.68 2.15
N GLU A 92 -15.13 -30.31 3.27
CA GLU A 92 -15.83 -31.59 3.27
C GLU A 92 -17.33 -31.34 3.12
N MET A 93 -17.90 -31.91 2.06
CA MET A 93 -19.31 -31.85 1.78
C MET A 93 -19.97 -33.16 2.20
N PRO A 94 -20.91 -33.15 3.16
CA PRO A 94 -21.65 -34.35 3.53
C PRO A 94 -22.58 -34.76 2.38
N LEU A 95 -22.56 -36.04 2.01
CA LEU A 95 -23.56 -36.65 1.13
C LEU A 95 -24.71 -37.17 2.00
N CYS A 96 -25.96 -36.95 1.57
CA CYS A 96 -27.16 -37.42 2.27
C CYS A 96 -27.49 -38.90 1.98
N ASP A 97 -26.47 -39.71 1.69
CA ASP A 97 -26.60 -41.16 1.40
C ASP A 97 -26.49 -41.97 2.70
N ASP A 98 -27.02 -43.21 2.73
CA ASP A 98 -27.11 -44.05 3.94
C ASP A 98 -25.74 -44.37 4.59
N GLU A 99 -24.64 -44.24 3.83
CA GLU A 99 -23.29 -44.14 4.39
C GLU A 99 -22.80 -42.70 4.30
N SER A 100 -22.59 -42.07 5.46
CA SER A 100 -22.12 -40.71 5.71
C SER A 100 -20.76 -40.37 5.08
N THR A 101 -20.68 -40.48 3.76
CA THR A 101 -19.48 -40.26 2.97
C THR A 101 -19.35 -38.76 2.72
N SER A 102 -18.25 -38.16 3.17
CA SER A 102 -17.94 -36.77 2.83
C SER A 102 -17.13 -36.71 1.53
N LYS A 103 -17.51 -35.82 0.61
CA LYS A 103 -16.74 -35.54 -0.61
C LYS A 103 -15.97 -34.24 -0.43
N THR A 104 -14.65 -34.29 -0.62
CA THR A 104 -13.81 -33.09 -0.60
C THR A 104 -14.03 -32.28 -1.87
N MET A 105 -14.46 -31.04 -1.72
CA MET A 105 -14.60 -30.07 -2.80
C MET A 105 -13.68 -28.88 -2.56
N HIS A 106 -13.34 -28.17 -3.64
CA HIS A 106 -12.50 -26.97 -3.59
C HIS A 106 -13.34 -25.73 -3.89
N LEU A 107 -13.05 -24.61 -3.23
CA LEU A 107 -13.64 -23.32 -3.61
C LEU A 107 -13.13 -22.90 -4.99
N MET A 108 -14.01 -22.39 -5.86
CA MET A 108 -13.60 -21.99 -7.21
C MET A 108 -12.88 -20.62 -7.21
N GLY A 109 -11.79 -20.54 -7.96
CA GLY A 109 -11.08 -19.30 -8.29
C GLY A 109 -9.67 -19.20 -7.72
N ASP A 110 -8.79 -18.58 -8.50
CA ASP A 110 -7.47 -18.14 -8.02
C ASP A 110 -7.38 -16.63 -8.19
N PHE A 111 -7.40 -15.91 -7.06
CA PHE A 111 -7.33 -14.45 -7.02
C PHE A 111 -6.02 -13.98 -6.35
N SER A 112 -4.98 -14.83 -6.34
CA SER A 112 -3.71 -14.51 -5.68
C SER A 112 -2.92 -13.42 -6.40
N ALA A 113 -2.86 -13.48 -7.73
CA ALA A 113 -2.05 -12.56 -8.52
C ALA A 113 -2.35 -11.06 -8.22
N PRO A 114 -3.61 -10.58 -8.23
CA PRO A 114 -3.89 -9.17 -7.92
C PRO A 114 -3.57 -8.80 -6.46
N ALA A 115 -3.78 -9.71 -5.51
CA ALA A 115 -3.46 -9.48 -4.10
C ALA A 115 -1.95 -9.44 -3.84
N GLU A 116 -1.21 -10.38 -4.41
CA GLU A 116 0.25 -10.49 -4.33
C GLU A 116 0.91 -9.27 -4.99
N PHE A 117 0.43 -8.83 -6.16
CA PHE A 117 0.91 -7.61 -6.80
C PHE A 117 0.68 -6.37 -5.93
N PHE A 118 -0.51 -6.24 -5.33
CA PHE A 118 -0.84 -5.12 -4.44
C PHE A 118 0.05 -5.07 -3.19
N VAL A 119 0.25 -6.21 -2.52
CA VAL A 119 1.08 -6.29 -1.30
C VAL A 119 2.56 -6.06 -1.61
N THR A 120 3.08 -6.66 -2.68
CA THR A 120 4.49 -6.48 -3.09
C THR A 120 4.79 -5.03 -3.45
N LEU A 121 3.90 -4.38 -4.21
CA LEU A 121 4.03 -2.96 -4.50
C LEU A 121 4.01 -2.11 -3.22
N GLY A 122 3.15 -2.45 -2.25
CA GLY A 122 3.11 -1.81 -0.94
C GLY A 122 4.43 -1.88 -0.17
N ILE A 123 5.08 -3.05 -0.19
CA ILE A 123 6.38 -3.26 0.46
C ILE A 123 7.49 -2.44 -0.23
N PHE A 124 7.55 -2.45 -1.56
CA PHE A 124 8.52 -1.63 -2.29
C PHE A 124 8.30 -0.12 -2.07
N SER A 125 7.03 0.31 -2.06
CA SER A 125 6.62 1.68 -1.74
C SER A 125 7.09 2.09 -0.34
N PHE A 126 6.95 1.21 0.66
CA PHE A 126 7.40 1.45 2.04
C PHE A 126 8.91 1.65 2.15
N PHE A 127 9.71 0.76 1.52
CA PHE A 127 11.17 0.90 1.55
C PHE A 127 11.63 2.15 0.80
N TYR A 128 10.99 2.46 -0.33
CA TYR A 128 11.31 3.64 -1.11
C TYR A 128 11.06 4.92 -0.33
N THR A 129 9.88 5.08 0.30
CA THR A 129 9.55 6.32 1.03
C THR A 129 10.48 6.53 2.22
N ILE A 130 10.88 5.47 2.94
CA ILE A 130 11.92 5.56 3.98
C ILE A 130 13.25 6.01 3.39
N ALA A 131 13.72 5.36 2.31
CA ALA A 131 15.00 5.72 1.69
C ALA A 131 15.00 7.16 1.19
N ALA A 132 13.93 7.57 0.50
CA ALA A 132 13.75 8.94 0.03
C ALA A 132 13.71 9.94 1.20
N LEU A 133 13.04 9.61 2.31
CA LEU A 133 12.98 10.46 3.49
C LEU A 133 14.36 10.62 4.16
N VAL A 134 15.13 9.54 4.29
CA VAL A 134 16.49 9.57 4.85
C VAL A 134 17.41 10.40 3.97
N ILE A 135 17.37 10.21 2.65
CA ILE A 135 18.15 10.99 1.69
C ILE A 135 17.77 12.47 1.77
N TYR A 136 16.47 12.77 1.81
CA TYR A 136 15.96 14.12 1.89
C TYR A 136 16.44 14.85 3.15
N LEU A 137 16.32 14.21 4.32
CA LEU A 137 16.65 14.83 5.60
C LEU A 137 18.16 14.95 5.82
N ARG A 138 18.95 13.94 5.44
CA ARG A 138 20.40 13.86 5.73
C ARG A 138 21.28 14.51 4.67
N PHE A 139 20.93 14.40 3.38
CA PHE A 139 21.80 14.76 2.25
C PHE A 139 21.25 15.92 1.41
N HIS A 140 20.82 17.00 2.08
CA HIS A 140 20.32 18.21 1.38
C HIS A 140 21.29 18.75 0.34
N LYS A 141 22.59 18.84 0.69
CA LYS A 141 23.60 19.43 -0.20
C LYS A 141 23.70 18.67 -1.52
N LEU A 142 23.60 17.33 -1.51
CA LEU A 142 23.60 16.52 -2.74
C LEU A 142 22.34 16.71 -3.59
N TYR A 143 21.19 16.94 -2.95
CA TYR A 143 19.92 17.18 -3.64
C TYR A 143 19.92 18.53 -4.38
N THR A 144 20.61 19.53 -3.82
CA THR A 144 20.71 20.87 -4.42
C THR A 144 21.84 20.98 -5.44
N GLU A 145 22.99 20.31 -5.21
CA GLU A 145 24.13 20.37 -6.13
C GLU A 145 23.94 19.51 -7.39
N ASN A 146 23.22 18.39 -7.31
CA ASN A 146 23.16 17.43 -8.41
C ASN A 146 21.72 17.19 -8.90
N ARG A 147 21.38 17.73 -10.08
CA ARG A 147 20.03 17.65 -10.69
C ARG A 147 19.57 16.23 -11.03
N ARG A 148 20.45 15.23 -10.98
CA ARG A 148 20.11 13.81 -11.24
C ARG A 148 19.21 13.21 -10.16
N PHE A 149 19.40 13.55 -8.88
CA PHE A 149 18.60 12.95 -7.80
C PHE A 149 17.12 13.34 -7.87
N PRO A 150 16.76 14.62 -8.04
CA PRO A 150 15.36 15.01 -8.27
C PRO A 150 14.73 14.35 -9.49
N LEU A 151 15.49 14.16 -10.58
CA LEU A 151 14.99 13.50 -11.79
C LEU A 151 14.70 12.02 -11.57
N VAL A 152 15.58 11.32 -10.86
CA VAL A 152 15.36 9.92 -10.47
C VAL A 152 14.16 9.79 -9.52
N ASP A 153 14.06 10.64 -8.48
CA ASP A 153 12.91 10.64 -7.56
C ASP A 153 11.60 10.90 -8.31
N PHE A 154 11.61 11.80 -9.29
CA PHE A 154 10.46 12.05 -10.16
C PHE A 154 10.07 10.82 -11.00
N CYS A 155 11.01 10.21 -11.73
CA CYS A 155 10.73 9.03 -12.55
C CYS A 155 10.20 7.86 -11.72
N VAL A 156 10.76 7.64 -10.53
CA VAL A 156 10.31 6.59 -9.62
C VAL A 156 8.93 6.92 -9.05
N THR A 157 8.68 8.19 -8.67
CA THR A 157 7.36 8.62 -8.20
C THR A 157 6.28 8.40 -9.25
N VAL A 158 6.51 8.79 -10.51
CA VAL A 158 5.57 8.56 -11.62
C VAL A 158 5.30 7.06 -11.83
N SER A 159 6.34 6.23 -11.75
CA SER A 159 6.21 4.77 -11.89
C SER A 159 5.35 4.18 -10.78
N PHE A 160 5.60 4.57 -9.53
CA PHE A 160 4.78 4.14 -8.39
C PHE A 160 3.34 4.65 -8.48
N THR A 161 3.10 5.88 -8.92
CA THR A 161 1.74 6.39 -9.16
C THR A 161 0.98 5.48 -10.13
N PHE A 162 1.59 5.13 -11.27
CA PHE A 162 0.97 4.25 -12.26
C PHE A 162 0.70 2.86 -11.67
N PHE A 163 1.70 2.24 -11.04
CA PHE A 163 1.53 0.90 -10.47
C PHE A 163 0.52 0.87 -9.33
N TRP A 164 0.42 1.92 -8.50
CA TRP A 164 -0.58 2.00 -7.44
C TRP A 164 -2.00 2.05 -7.98
N LEU A 165 -2.23 2.79 -9.07
CA LEU A 165 -3.52 2.81 -9.74
C LEU A 165 -3.90 1.41 -10.25
N VAL A 166 -2.99 0.77 -10.98
CA VAL A 166 -3.21 -0.57 -11.55
C VAL A 166 -3.42 -1.59 -10.44
N ALA A 167 -2.60 -1.57 -9.39
CA ALA A 167 -2.69 -2.49 -8.27
C ALA A 167 -3.98 -2.30 -7.47
N ALA A 168 -4.38 -1.06 -7.16
CA ALA A 168 -5.60 -0.78 -6.43
C ALA A 168 -6.85 -1.16 -7.24
N ALA A 169 -6.86 -0.91 -8.55
CA ALA A 169 -7.95 -1.32 -9.43
C ALA A 169 -8.03 -2.84 -9.58
N ALA A 170 -6.90 -3.51 -9.82
CA ALA A 170 -6.82 -4.96 -9.94
C ALA A 170 -7.25 -5.65 -8.64
N TRP A 171 -6.80 -5.14 -7.49
CA TRP A 171 -7.21 -5.65 -6.18
C TRP A 171 -8.68 -5.35 -5.88
N GLY A 172 -9.21 -4.18 -6.23
CA GLY A 172 -10.63 -3.86 -6.11
C GLY A 172 -11.53 -4.82 -6.90
N LYS A 173 -11.12 -5.17 -8.13
CA LYS A 173 -11.80 -6.19 -8.94
C LYS A 173 -11.65 -7.59 -8.33
N GLY A 174 -10.43 -7.99 -7.97
CA GLY A 174 -10.16 -9.27 -7.34
C GLY A 174 -10.96 -9.48 -6.05
N LEU A 175 -11.07 -8.45 -5.22
CA LEU A 175 -11.88 -8.49 -4.01
C LEU A 175 -13.38 -8.65 -4.31
N THR A 176 -13.88 -8.02 -5.38
CA THR A 176 -15.26 -8.19 -5.81
C THR A 176 -15.54 -9.63 -6.25
N ASP A 177 -14.58 -10.24 -6.94
CA ASP A 177 -14.67 -11.64 -7.37
C ASP A 177 -14.55 -12.62 -6.20
N VAL A 178 -13.66 -12.36 -5.24
CA VAL A 178 -13.58 -13.11 -3.97
C VAL A 178 -14.91 -13.06 -3.24
N LYS A 179 -15.50 -11.87 -3.06
CA LYS A 179 -16.83 -11.74 -2.45
C LYS A 179 -17.91 -12.49 -3.22
N GLY A 180 -17.81 -12.53 -4.55
CA GLY A 180 -18.70 -13.33 -5.39
C GLY A 180 -18.56 -14.82 -5.09
N ALA A 181 -17.33 -15.33 -5.11
CA ALA A 181 -17.03 -16.74 -4.89
C ALA A 181 -17.31 -17.21 -3.44
N THR A 182 -17.16 -16.33 -2.44
CA THR A 182 -17.39 -16.65 -1.02
C THR A 182 -18.79 -16.26 -0.54
N ARG A 183 -19.74 -15.97 -1.44
CA ARG A 183 -21.14 -15.78 -1.05
C ARG A 183 -21.75 -17.12 -0.68
N PRO A 184 -22.57 -17.19 0.39
CA PRO A 184 -23.25 -18.43 0.76
C PRO A 184 -24.12 -19.00 -0.37
N SER A 185 -24.73 -18.14 -1.20
CA SER A 185 -25.51 -18.57 -2.37
C SER A 185 -24.68 -19.19 -3.50
N SER A 186 -23.45 -18.74 -3.68
CA SER A 186 -22.51 -19.34 -4.64
C SER A 186 -21.92 -20.63 -4.11
N LEU A 187 -21.75 -20.73 -2.78
CA LEU A 187 -21.34 -21.96 -2.10
C LEU A 187 -22.43 -23.03 -2.19
N THR A 188 -23.69 -22.70 -1.89
CA THR A 188 -24.82 -23.65 -2.03
C THR A 188 -25.07 -24.05 -3.49
N ALA A 189 -24.88 -23.14 -4.45
CA ALA A 189 -24.96 -23.47 -5.87
C ALA A 189 -23.78 -24.33 -6.38
N ALA A 190 -22.63 -24.33 -5.71
CA ALA A 190 -21.53 -25.23 -6.05
C ALA A 190 -21.75 -26.66 -5.52
N MET A 191 -22.62 -26.82 -4.52
CA MET A 191 -22.91 -28.09 -3.87
C MET A 191 -23.97 -28.88 -4.66
N SER A 192 -23.62 -30.08 -5.13
CA SER A 192 -24.54 -30.94 -5.89
C SER A 192 -25.73 -31.45 -5.06
N VAL A 193 -25.54 -31.65 -3.74
CA VAL A 193 -26.60 -32.07 -2.79
C VAL A 193 -27.73 -31.04 -2.69
N CYS A 194 -27.43 -29.75 -2.87
CA CYS A 194 -28.44 -28.69 -2.84
C CYS A 194 -29.30 -28.61 -4.11
N HIS A 195 -28.98 -29.39 -5.14
CA HIS A 195 -29.77 -29.49 -6.37
C HIS A 195 -30.74 -30.69 -6.36
N GLY A 196 -30.58 -31.63 -5.43
CA GLY A 196 -31.50 -32.75 -5.25
C GLY A 196 -32.68 -32.40 -4.34
N GLU A 197 -33.77 -33.16 -4.43
CA GLU A 197 -34.92 -33.02 -3.53
C GLU A 197 -34.66 -33.60 -2.12
N GLU A 198 -33.50 -34.25 -1.92
CA GLU A 198 -33.16 -34.98 -0.70
C GLU A 198 -32.57 -34.11 0.41
N ALA A 199 -32.24 -32.84 0.11
CA ALA A 199 -31.63 -31.91 1.07
C ALA A 199 -32.06 -30.45 0.90
N VAL A 200 -32.16 -29.75 2.03
CA VAL A 200 -32.40 -28.30 2.08
C VAL A 200 -31.12 -27.60 2.53
N CYS A 201 -30.57 -26.75 1.68
CA CYS A 201 -29.36 -25.98 1.98
C CYS A 201 -29.70 -24.54 2.36
N SER A 202 -29.13 -24.06 3.47
CA SER A 202 -29.28 -22.68 3.93
C SER A 202 -27.94 -21.95 3.93
N ALA A 203 -28.00 -20.65 3.65
CA ALA A 203 -26.86 -19.75 3.74
C ALA A 203 -26.36 -19.70 5.19
N GLY A 204 -25.06 -19.97 5.41
CA GLY A 204 -24.42 -19.89 6.72
C GLY A 204 -23.72 -18.55 6.98
N ALA A 205 -22.64 -18.59 7.75
CA ALA A 205 -21.88 -17.39 8.12
C ALA A 205 -21.30 -16.67 6.90
N THR A 206 -21.50 -15.35 6.84
CA THR A 206 -20.89 -14.48 5.83
C THR A 206 -19.57 -13.91 6.34
N PRO A 207 -18.49 -13.94 5.54
CA PRO A 207 -17.19 -13.42 5.96
C PRO A 207 -17.25 -11.90 6.17
N SER A 208 -16.63 -11.42 7.25
CA SER A 208 -16.45 -9.98 7.47
C SER A 208 -15.40 -9.46 6.48
N MET A 209 -15.84 -8.67 5.50
CA MET A 209 -14.97 -8.16 4.42
C MET A 209 -14.39 -6.77 4.72
N GLY A 210 -14.51 -6.31 5.97
CA GLY A 210 -14.14 -4.95 6.38
C GLY A 210 -12.68 -4.60 6.10
N LEU A 211 -11.74 -5.43 6.57
CA LEU A 211 -10.30 -5.22 6.34
C LEU A 211 -9.94 -5.22 4.85
N ALA A 212 -10.50 -6.15 4.08
CA ALA A 212 -10.23 -6.23 2.64
C ALA A 212 -10.76 -4.98 1.90
N ASN A 213 -11.96 -4.49 2.24
CA ASN A 213 -12.49 -3.24 1.68
C ASN A 213 -11.63 -2.03 2.02
N ILE A 214 -11.21 -1.94 3.29
CA ILE A 214 -10.36 -0.87 3.78
C ILE A 214 -8.99 -0.90 3.07
N SER A 215 -8.45 -2.09 2.77
CA SER A 215 -7.18 -2.21 2.02
C SER A 215 -7.26 -1.60 0.62
N VAL A 216 -8.38 -1.79 -0.11
CA VAL A 216 -8.61 -1.17 -1.43
C VAL A 216 -8.68 0.36 -1.30
N LEU A 217 -9.40 0.86 -0.29
CA LEU A 217 -9.51 2.29 -0.01
C LEU A 217 -8.13 2.92 0.25
N PHE A 218 -7.33 2.30 1.13
CA PHE A 218 -5.97 2.76 1.40
C PHE A 218 -5.06 2.68 0.18
N GLY A 219 -5.26 1.70 -0.70
CA GLY A 219 -4.59 1.63 -1.99
C GLY A 219 -4.86 2.85 -2.89
N PHE A 220 -6.13 3.25 -3.03
CA PHE A 220 -6.50 4.45 -3.78
C PHE A 220 -6.01 5.74 -3.12
N ILE A 221 -6.10 5.84 -1.78
CA ILE A 221 -5.52 6.98 -1.05
C ILE A 221 -4.03 7.08 -1.33
N ASN A 222 -3.30 5.96 -1.31
CA ASN A 222 -1.88 5.98 -1.62
C ASN A 222 -1.64 6.44 -3.06
N PHE A 223 -2.41 5.95 -4.04
CA PHE A 223 -2.36 6.47 -5.42
C PHE A 223 -2.49 8.00 -5.48
N PHE A 224 -3.47 8.59 -4.80
CA PHE A 224 -3.65 10.05 -4.79
C PHE A 224 -2.48 10.78 -4.12
N LEU A 225 -1.87 10.20 -3.07
CA LEU A 225 -0.67 10.76 -2.45
C LEU A 225 0.53 10.71 -3.39
N TRP A 226 0.70 9.63 -4.16
CA TRP A 226 1.75 9.51 -5.16
C TRP A 226 1.52 10.48 -6.33
N ALA A 227 0.28 10.61 -6.81
CA ALA A 227 -0.10 11.57 -7.86
C ALA A 227 0.07 13.04 -7.40
N GLY A 228 -0.32 13.34 -6.16
CA GLY A 228 -0.11 14.65 -5.54
C GLY A 228 1.38 14.98 -5.43
N ASN A 229 2.21 14.00 -5.08
CA ASN A 229 3.66 14.19 -5.06
C ASN A 229 4.23 14.49 -6.46
N CYS A 230 3.75 13.82 -7.51
CA CYS A 230 4.11 14.16 -8.89
C CYS A 230 3.75 15.61 -9.25
N TRP A 231 2.59 16.10 -8.82
CA TRP A 231 2.18 17.49 -9.04
C TRP A 231 3.12 18.50 -8.36
N PHE A 232 3.44 18.27 -7.08
CA PHE A 232 4.37 19.14 -6.34
C PHE A 232 5.76 19.12 -6.97
N VAL A 233 6.29 17.94 -7.30
CA VAL A 233 7.60 17.83 -7.95
C VAL A 233 7.59 18.49 -9.34
N PHE A 234 6.50 18.38 -10.10
CA PHE A 234 6.36 19.04 -11.41
C PHE A 234 6.35 20.58 -11.28
N LYS A 235 5.72 21.13 -10.24
CA LYS A 235 5.71 22.57 -9.98
C LYS A 235 7.05 23.09 -9.46
N GLU A 236 7.81 22.29 -8.72
CA GLU A 236 9.12 22.66 -8.15
C GLU A 236 10.30 22.39 -9.09
N THR A 237 10.14 21.56 -10.13
CA THR A 237 11.20 21.33 -11.11
C THR A 237 11.22 22.45 -12.16
N PRO A 238 12.39 23.06 -12.48
CA PRO A 238 12.45 24.29 -13.29
C PRO A 238 12.11 24.15 -14.78
N TRP A 239 11.53 23.03 -15.21
CA TRP A 239 11.17 22.80 -16.62
C TRP A 239 10.06 23.74 -17.11
N HIS A 240 9.31 24.36 -16.19
CA HIS A 240 8.31 25.39 -16.49
C HIS A 240 8.81 26.83 -16.24
N GLY A 241 9.98 27.00 -15.62
CA GLY A 241 10.52 28.30 -15.21
C GLY A 241 11.39 29.01 -16.25
N GLN A 242 11.72 28.36 -17.38
CA GLN A 242 12.47 29.03 -18.44
C GLN A 242 11.63 30.03 -19.26
N GLY A 243 10.33 30.15 -18.97
CA GLY A 243 9.43 31.07 -19.68
C GLY A 243 8.86 32.24 -18.87
N GLN A 244 9.07 32.31 -17.54
CA GLN A 244 8.39 33.33 -16.73
C GLN A 244 9.30 34.21 -15.85
N ASP A 245 10.59 33.91 -15.73
CA ASP A 245 11.57 34.75 -15.01
C ASP A 245 12.56 35.50 -15.94
N GLN A 246 12.24 35.66 -17.23
CA GLN A 246 12.95 36.57 -18.16
C GLN A 246 12.08 37.73 -18.67
N GLY A 247 11.00 38.07 -17.95
CA GLY A 247 10.00 39.04 -18.40
C GLY A 247 9.77 40.24 -17.48
N GLN A 248 10.63 40.52 -16.50
CA GLN A 248 10.59 41.78 -15.76
C GLN A 248 11.95 42.48 -15.85
N GLY A 249 12.38 42.67 -17.09
CA GLY A 249 13.35 43.69 -17.42
C GLY A 249 12.76 45.05 -17.07
N THR A 250 13.45 45.75 -16.17
CA THR A 250 13.57 47.21 -16.12
C THR A 250 12.77 47.96 -17.17
N SER A 251 11.68 48.60 -16.75
CA SER A 251 10.98 49.63 -17.52
C SER A 251 12.01 50.66 -18.06
N PRO A 252 12.04 50.99 -19.36
CA PRO A 252 12.96 51.99 -19.91
C PRO A 252 12.65 53.44 -19.49
N GLU A 253 11.66 53.66 -18.64
CA GLU A 253 11.10 54.99 -18.37
C GLU A 253 11.81 55.74 -17.22
N SER A 254 12.75 55.12 -16.49
CA SER A 254 13.48 55.80 -15.40
C SER A 254 14.91 56.22 -15.77
N ALA A 255 15.42 55.82 -16.95
CA ALA A 255 16.74 56.24 -17.43
C ALA A 255 16.71 57.54 -18.25
N ALA A 256 15.52 58.04 -18.64
CA ALA A 256 15.39 59.29 -19.39
C ALA A 256 15.39 60.55 -18.50
N GLU A 257 15.08 60.45 -17.21
CA GLU A 257 15.02 61.61 -16.30
C GLU A 257 16.36 61.99 -15.66
N GLN A 258 17.34 61.08 -15.56
CA GLN A 258 18.65 61.40 -14.98
C GLN A 258 19.68 61.93 -15.99
N GLY A 259 19.42 61.82 -17.30
CA GLY A 259 20.27 62.37 -18.36
C GLY A 259 19.98 63.82 -18.73
N ALA A 260 18.91 64.42 -18.22
CA ALA A 260 18.48 65.78 -18.57
C ALA A 260 18.95 66.86 -17.58
N VAL A 261 19.55 66.49 -16.44
CA VAL A 261 20.00 67.45 -15.41
C VAL A 261 21.48 67.86 -15.57
N GLU A 262 22.26 67.17 -16.43
CA GLU A 262 23.70 67.43 -16.58
C GLU A 262 24.11 68.13 -17.89
N LYS A 263 23.23 68.95 -18.48
CA LYS A 263 23.63 69.87 -19.58
C LYS A 263 22.86 71.19 -19.56
N GLN A 264 23.34 72.15 -18.79
CA GLN A 264 23.32 73.57 -19.19
C GLN A 264 24.33 74.40 -18.37
N PRO A 265 25.29 75.10 -19.01
CA PRO A 265 26.00 76.23 -18.40
C PRO A 265 25.14 77.50 -18.38
#